data_AF-A0A353R3U0-F1
#
_entry.id   AF-A0A353R3U0-F1
#
_cell.length_a   1.000
_cell.length_b   1.000
_cell.length_c   1.000
_cell.angle_alpha   90.00
_cell.angle_beta   90.00
_cell.angle_gamma   90.00
#
_symmetry.space_group_name_H-M   'P 1'
#
loop_
_entity.id
_entity.type
_entity.pdbx_description
1 polymer ?
#
loop_
_entity_poly.entity_id
_entity_poly.type
_entity_poly.pdbx_seq_one_letter_code
_entity_poly.pdbx_strand_id
1 'polypeptide(L)'
;RKQKIRPVDIAIFSRQLATMIGAGVPLVQALDIVARGNDNFAMRELILSIRASIEGGSSLSEALAAHPVQFDDLFVNLVGAGEKSGALETLLDKIATYKEKAEAIKAKVRKALTYPTVVTIVAFVVTGILLYFVVPQFEGLFGSFGADLPAFTRLVINLSEFVRTWWWAILGSIGAIAAVLRYFNRTSPKFRRRRDQLLLRVP
;
A
#
# COMPACT_ATOMS: atom_id res chain seq x y z
N ARG A 1 9.17 -17.28 -12.06
CA ARG A 1 9.27 -16.06 -11.22
C ARG A 1 8.24 -16.21 -10.09
N LYS A 2 8.63 -16.38 -8.81
CA LYS A 2 7.66 -16.54 -7.72
C LYS A 2 6.72 -15.32 -7.71
N GLN A 3 5.43 -15.55 -7.91
CA GLN A 3 4.43 -14.47 -7.86
C GLN A 3 4.37 -13.93 -6.42
N LYS A 4 4.24 -12.61 -6.26
CA LYS A 4 4.18 -12.01 -4.92
C LYS A 4 2.78 -12.17 -4.36
N ILE A 5 2.67 -12.66 -3.12
CA ILE A 5 1.40 -12.70 -2.38
C ILE A 5 1.02 -11.27 -2.00
N ARG A 6 -0.17 -10.85 -2.41
CA ARG A 6 -0.72 -9.52 -2.11
C ARG A 6 -1.75 -9.63 -0.99
N PRO A 7 -1.99 -8.53 -0.25
CA PRO A 7 -3.03 -8.50 0.79
C PRO A 7 -4.42 -8.93 0.29
N VAL A 8 -4.77 -8.63 -0.97
CA VAL A 8 -6.03 -9.09 -1.59
C VAL A 8 -6.11 -10.61 -1.72
N ASP A 9 -4.98 -11.30 -1.98
CA ASP A 9 -4.95 -12.75 -2.12
C ASP A 9 -5.23 -13.41 -0.74
N ILE A 10 -4.76 -12.80 0.35
CA ILE A 10 -5.08 -13.20 1.74
C ILE A 10 -6.55 -12.95 2.08
N ALA A 11 -7.13 -11.84 1.64
CA ALA A 11 -8.55 -11.54 1.85
C ALA A 11 -9.45 -12.58 1.16
N ILE A 12 -9.14 -12.92 -0.11
CA ILE A 12 -9.86 -13.94 -0.87
C ILE A 12 -9.74 -15.31 -0.20
N PHE A 13 -8.52 -15.71 0.17
CA PHE A 13 -8.29 -16.96 0.92
C PHE A 13 -9.12 -17.02 2.22
N SER A 14 -9.12 -15.93 2.99
CA SER A 14 -9.86 -15.87 4.26
C SER A 14 -11.36 -16.03 4.04
N ARG A 15 -11.93 -15.37 3.02
CA ARG A 15 -13.33 -15.50 2.65
C ARG A 15 -13.67 -16.90 2.19
N GLN A 16 -12.88 -17.47 1.27
CA GLN A 16 -13.12 -18.82 0.76
C GLN A 16 -13.05 -19.85 1.88
N LEU A 17 -12.05 -19.74 2.77
CA LEU A 17 -11.94 -20.64 3.92
C LEU A 17 -13.14 -20.48 4.86
N ALA A 18 -13.54 -19.25 5.21
CA ALA A 18 -14.71 -19.00 6.06
C ALA A 18 -16.00 -19.60 5.47
N THR A 19 -16.22 -19.42 4.15
CA THR A 19 -17.39 -19.99 3.47
C THR A 19 -17.40 -21.52 3.49
N MET A 20 -16.24 -22.16 3.25
CA MET A 20 -16.15 -23.62 3.26
C MET A 20 -16.35 -24.19 4.67
N ILE A 21 -15.75 -23.57 5.69
CA ILE A 21 -15.94 -23.98 7.09
C ILE A 21 -17.39 -23.77 7.53
N GLY A 22 -18.03 -22.65 7.18
CA GLY A 22 -19.45 -22.42 7.49
C GLY A 22 -20.41 -23.35 6.75
N ALA A 23 -20.00 -23.89 5.59
CA ALA A 23 -20.73 -24.96 4.91
C ALA A 23 -20.51 -26.35 5.53
N GLY A 24 -19.74 -26.44 6.63
CA GLY A 24 -19.42 -27.69 7.30
C GLY A 24 -18.35 -28.54 6.60
N VAL A 25 -17.62 -27.97 5.63
CA VAL A 25 -16.55 -28.71 4.96
C VAL A 25 -15.34 -28.88 5.90
N PRO A 26 -14.79 -30.09 6.05
CA PRO A 26 -13.60 -30.32 6.87
C PRO A 26 -12.42 -29.40 6.48
N LEU A 27 -11.69 -28.90 7.47
CA LEU A 27 -10.63 -27.90 7.29
C LEU A 27 -9.58 -28.30 6.25
N VAL A 28 -9.07 -29.53 6.32
CA VAL A 28 -8.04 -30.02 5.39
C VAL A 28 -8.57 -30.08 3.95
N GLN A 29 -9.84 -30.46 3.77
CA GLN A 29 -10.49 -30.50 2.46
C GLN A 29 -10.77 -29.08 1.94
N ALA A 30 -11.21 -28.17 2.80
CA ALA A 30 -11.38 -26.76 2.46
C ALA A 30 -10.06 -26.15 1.97
N LEU A 31 -8.95 -26.41 2.65
CA LEU A 31 -7.62 -25.92 2.25
C LEU A 31 -7.18 -26.47 0.89
N ASP A 32 -7.43 -27.75 0.58
CA ASP A 32 -7.11 -28.32 -0.75
C ASP A 32 -7.95 -27.66 -1.87
N ILE A 33 -9.26 -27.49 -1.65
CA ILE A 33 -10.16 -26.84 -2.62
C ILE A 33 -9.72 -25.39 -2.87
N VAL A 34 -9.42 -24.65 -1.81
CA VAL A 34 -8.96 -23.25 -1.92
C VAL A 34 -7.59 -23.14 -2.58
N ALA A 35 -6.67 -24.08 -2.32
CA ALA A 35 -5.37 -24.12 -2.98
C ALA A 35 -5.49 -24.35 -4.49
N ARG A 36 -6.32 -25.31 -4.91
CA ARG A 36 -6.55 -25.65 -6.32
C ARG A 36 -7.24 -24.51 -7.09
N GLY A 37 -8.18 -23.82 -6.44
CA GLY A 37 -8.88 -22.67 -7.01
C GLY A 37 -8.07 -21.37 -7.05
N ASN A 38 -6.86 -21.33 -6.50
CA ASN A 38 -6.04 -20.12 -6.45
C ASN A 38 -5.15 -19.98 -7.69
N ASP A 39 -5.27 -18.88 -8.43
CA ASP A 39 -4.44 -18.60 -9.61
C ASP A 39 -2.98 -18.26 -9.26
N ASN A 40 -2.75 -17.77 -8.04
CA ASN A 40 -1.42 -17.37 -7.60
C ASN A 40 -0.65 -18.60 -7.09
N PHE A 41 0.35 -19.03 -7.87
CA PHE A 41 1.19 -20.18 -7.53
C PHE A 41 1.85 -20.08 -6.14
N ALA A 42 2.32 -18.90 -5.75
CA ALA A 42 2.95 -18.71 -4.43
C ALA A 42 1.93 -18.80 -3.28
N MET A 43 0.68 -18.36 -3.53
CA MET A 43 -0.40 -18.52 -2.56
C MET A 43 -0.82 -19.98 -2.45
N ARG A 44 -0.86 -20.71 -3.58
CA ARG A 44 -1.12 -22.15 -3.60
C ARG A 44 -0.08 -22.92 -2.79
N GLU A 45 1.21 -22.66 -3.00
CA GLU A 45 2.28 -23.28 -2.20
C GLU A 45 2.12 -23.00 -0.71
N LEU A 46 1.78 -21.76 -0.34
CA LEU A 46 1.55 -21.37 1.06
C LEU A 46 0.36 -22.12 1.68
N ILE A 47 -0.75 -22.24 0.96
CA ILE A 47 -1.93 -22.95 1.47
C ILE A 47 -1.62 -24.45 1.63
N LEU A 48 -0.89 -25.03 0.67
CA LEU A 48 -0.46 -26.43 0.74
C LEU A 48 0.53 -26.68 1.89
N SER A 49 1.43 -25.73 2.20
CA SER A 49 2.30 -25.86 3.37
C SER A 49 1.52 -25.80 4.68
N ILE A 50 0.54 -24.89 4.79
CA ILE A 50 -0.36 -24.82 5.95
C ILE A 50 -1.14 -26.13 6.11
N ARG A 51 -1.69 -26.66 5.02
CA ARG A 51 -2.40 -27.95 5.00
C ARG A 51 -1.51 -29.08 5.50
N ALA A 52 -0.27 -29.17 5.00
CA ALA A 52 0.67 -30.21 5.40
C ALA A 52 1.01 -30.14 6.91
N SER A 53 1.16 -28.93 7.47
CA SER A 53 1.37 -28.77 8.91
C SER A 53 0.18 -29.25 9.74
N ILE A 54 -1.04 -29.00 9.27
CA ILE A 54 -2.26 -29.45 9.95
C ILE A 54 -2.42 -30.98 9.86
N GLU A 55 -2.10 -31.57 8.71
CA GLU A 55 -2.04 -33.04 8.56
C GLU A 55 -0.95 -33.65 9.45
N GLY A 56 0.12 -32.91 9.72
CA GLY A 56 1.17 -33.28 10.69
C GLY A 56 0.76 -33.10 12.16
N GLY A 57 -0.45 -32.62 12.45
CA GLY A 57 -1.01 -32.49 13.80
C GLY A 57 -0.92 -31.09 14.42
N SER A 58 -0.40 -30.09 13.71
CA SER A 58 -0.45 -28.70 14.19
C SER A 58 -1.88 -28.14 14.13
N SER A 59 -2.20 -27.24 15.06
CA SER A 59 -3.41 -26.42 14.94
C SER A 59 -3.34 -25.46 13.75
N LEU A 60 -4.49 -24.97 13.29
CA LEU A 60 -4.55 -23.97 12.21
C LEU A 60 -3.82 -22.69 12.63
N SER A 61 -3.99 -22.25 13.87
CA SER A 61 -3.30 -21.06 14.40
C SER A 61 -1.78 -21.23 14.41
N GLU A 62 -1.25 -22.38 14.83
CA GLU A 62 0.20 -22.67 14.75
C GLU A 62 0.71 -22.70 13.31
N ALA A 63 -0.03 -23.34 12.40
CA ALA A 63 0.35 -23.41 10.99
C ALA A 63 0.39 -22.01 10.33
N LEU A 64 -0.55 -21.14 10.68
CA LEU A 64 -0.58 -19.74 10.22
C LEU A 64 0.54 -18.90 10.84
N ALA A 65 0.88 -19.14 12.12
CA ALA A 65 1.93 -18.43 12.84
C ALA A 65 3.33 -18.62 12.21
N ALA A 66 3.56 -19.73 11.51
CA ALA A 66 4.78 -19.98 10.75
C ALA A 66 4.98 -18.99 9.57
N HIS A 67 3.96 -18.19 9.24
CA HIS A 67 3.95 -17.27 8.09
C HIS A 67 3.60 -15.81 8.49
N PRO A 68 4.42 -15.15 9.34
CA PRO A 68 4.11 -13.83 9.92
C PRO A 68 4.10 -12.67 8.92
N VAL A 69 4.64 -12.88 7.71
CA VAL A 69 4.62 -11.87 6.64
C VAL A 69 3.21 -11.77 6.01
N GLN A 70 2.46 -12.87 6.02
CA GLN A 70 1.15 -13.00 5.40
C GLN A 70 0.01 -12.92 6.42
N PHE A 71 0.20 -13.52 7.61
CA PHE A 71 -0.76 -13.52 8.70
C PHE A 71 -0.21 -12.75 9.87
N ASP A 72 -0.91 -11.68 10.27
CA ASP A 72 -0.53 -10.87 11.42
C ASP A 72 -0.95 -11.54 12.74
N ASP A 73 -0.39 -11.09 13.86
CA ASP A 73 -0.68 -11.63 15.19
C ASP A 73 -2.19 -11.61 15.49
N LEU A 74 -2.90 -10.59 15.03
CA LEU A 74 -4.35 -10.48 15.21
C LEU A 74 -5.08 -11.63 14.50
N PHE A 75 -4.71 -11.94 13.25
CA PHE A 75 -5.27 -13.06 12.51
C PHE A 75 -5.05 -14.37 13.24
N VAL A 76 -3.80 -14.65 13.62
CA VAL A 76 -3.40 -15.90 14.29
C VAL A 76 -4.13 -16.05 15.63
N ASN A 77 -4.17 -14.99 16.44
CA ASN A 77 -4.82 -15.02 17.75
C ASN A 77 -6.33 -15.22 17.65
N LEU A 78 -7.00 -14.61 16.66
CA LEU A 78 -8.43 -14.81 16.43
C LEU A 78 -8.74 -16.23 15.96
N VAL A 79 -7.92 -16.80 15.08
CA VAL A 79 -8.06 -18.21 14.70
C VAL A 79 -7.87 -19.12 15.92
N GLY A 80 -6.82 -18.91 16.71
CA GLY A 80 -6.55 -19.73 17.90
C GLY A 80 -7.65 -19.63 18.95
N ALA A 81 -8.26 -18.45 19.13
CA ALA A 81 -9.43 -18.28 19.97
C ALA A 81 -10.64 -19.06 19.41
N GLY A 82 -10.80 -19.11 18.09
CA GLY A 82 -11.88 -19.82 17.41
C GLY A 82 -11.74 -21.33 17.53
N GLU A 83 -10.52 -21.85 17.37
CA GLU A 83 -10.21 -23.28 17.58
C GLU A 83 -10.49 -23.70 19.02
N LYS A 84 -10.06 -22.92 20.02
CA LYS A 84 -10.25 -23.25 21.44
C LYS A 84 -11.69 -23.14 21.91
N SER A 85 -12.48 -22.23 21.34
CA SER A 85 -13.87 -21.99 21.73
C SER A 85 -14.88 -22.76 20.88
N GLY A 86 -14.43 -23.48 19.84
CA GLY A 86 -15.31 -24.11 18.86
C GLY A 86 -16.04 -23.11 17.94
N ALA A 87 -15.74 -21.81 18.03
CA ALA A 87 -16.37 -20.74 17.24
C ALA A 87 -15.54 -20.36 16.00
N LEU A 88 -14.84 -21.33 15.40
CA LEU A 88 -13.91 -21.09 14.28
C LEU A 88 -14.63 -20.48 13.07
N GLU A 89 -15.82 -20.95 12.73
CA GLU A 89 -16.66 -20.40 11.67
C GLU A 89 -16.89 -18.89 11.85
N THR A 90 -17.45 -18.50 13.00
CA THR A 90 -17.79 -17.12 13.32
C THR A 90 -16.57 -16.21 13.32
N LEU A 91 -15.43 -16.68 13.83
CA LEU A 91 -14.22 -15.86 13.86
C LEU A 91 -13.54 -15.77 12.48
N LEU A 92 -13.53 -16.84 11.68
CA LEU A 92 -13.06 -16.79 10.30
C LEU A 92 -13.92 -15.83 9.45
N ASP A 93 -15.25 -15.83 9.62
CA ASP A 93 -16.12 -14.90 8.91
C ASP A 93 -15.84 -13.43 9.30
N LYS A 94 -15.62 -13.14 10.58
CA LYS A 94 -15.22 -11.82 11.05
C LYS A 94 -13.87 -11.40 10.48
N ILE A 95 -12.89 -12.30 10.46
CA ILE A 95 -11.57 -12.06 9.88
C ILE A 95 -11.69 -11.77 8.38
N ALA A 96 -12.43 -12.59 7.64
CA ALA A 96 -12.67 -12.43 6.21
C ALA A 96 -13.30 -11.06 5.90
N THR A 97 -14.39 -10.73 6.61
CA THR A 97 -15.08 -9.44 6.49
C THR A 97 -14.15 -8.26 6.79
N TYR A 98 -13.31 -8.39 7.81
CA TYR A 98 -12.33 -7.36 8.15
C TYR A 98 -11.30 -7.16 7.03
N LYS A 99 -10.71 -8.24 6.51
CA LYS A 99 -9.71 -8.17 5.44
C LYS A 99 -10.30 -7.64 4.13
N GLU A 100 -11.52 -8.05 3.77
CA GLU A 100 -12.25 -7.52 2.61
C GLU A 100 -12.52 -6.02 2.74
N LYS A 101 -13.05 -5.58 3.88
CA LYS A 101 -13.30 -4.14 4.13
C LYS A 101 -12.00 -3.34 4.10
N ALA A 102 -10.94 -3.85 4.70
CA ALA A 102 -9.62 -3.19 4.69
C ALA A 102 -9.08 -3.03 3.26
N GLU A 103 -9.16 -4.07 2.42
CA GLU A 103 -8.72 -3.98 1.02
C GLU A 103 -9.66 -3.11 0.17
N ALA A 104 -10.97 -3.15 0.40
CA ALA A 104 -11.93 -2.27 -0.27
C ALA A 104 -11.67 -0.79 0.04
N ILE A 105 -11.37 -0.45 1.30
CA ILE A 105 -11.00 0.92 1.71
C ILE A 105 -9.71 1.34 1.01
N LYS A 106 -8.66 0.50 1.04
CA LYS A 106 -7.39 0.80 0.36
C LYS A 106 -7.58 1.00 -1.15
N ALA A 107 -8.42 0.18 -1.78
CA ALA A 107 -8.74 0.29 -3.19
C ALA A 107 -9.47 1.60 -3.50
N LYS A 108 -10.45 2.00 -2.67
CA LYS A 108 -11.15 3.29 -2.79
C LYS A 108 -10.21 4.47 -2.65
N VAL A 109 -9.35 4.47 -1.64
CA VAL A 109 -8.34 5.53 -1.43
C VAL A 109 -7.39 5.61 -2.62
N ARG A 110 -6.89 4.47 -3.11
CA ARG A 110 -6.01 4.44 -4.29
C ARG A 110 -6.72 5.05 -5.50
N LYS A 111 -7.97 4.65 -5.77
CA LYS A 111 -8.76 5.18 -6.89
C LYS A 111 -9.01 6.69 -6.77
N ALA A 112 -9.36 7.17 -5.57
CA ALA A 112 -9.59 8.58 -5.31
C ALA A 112 -8.34 9.44 -5.53
N LEU A 113 -7.15 8.91 -5.19
CA LEU A 113 -5.88 9.60 -5.37
C LEU A 113 -5.31 9.50 -6.79
N THR A 114 -5.78 8.58 -7.63
CA THR A 114 -5.29 8.43 -9.00
C THR A 114 -5.45 9.73 -9.80
N TYR A 115 -6.63 10.35 -9.77
CA TYR A 115 -6.89 11.57 -10.55
C TYR A 115 -6.03 12.76 -10.09
N PRO A 116 -6.00 13.14 -8.79
CA PRO A 116 -5.10 14.19 -8.31
C PRO A 116 -3.63 13.91 -8.67
N THR A 117 -3.16 12.67 -8.51
CA THR A 117 -1.77 12.31 -8.81
C THR A 117 -1.44 12.56 -10.29
N VAL A 118 -2.30 12.11 -11.21
CA VAL A 118 -2.09 12.29 -12.65
C VAL A 118 -2.10 13.77 -13.02
N VAL A 119 -3.11 14.53 -12.57
CA VAL A 119 -3.22 15.97 -12.87
C VAL A 119 -2.02 16.74 -12.31
N THR A 120 -1.60 16.45 -11.08
CA THR A 120 -0.42 17.07 -10.48
C THR A 120 0.85 16.76 -11.27
N ILE A 121 1.06 15.52 -11.71
CA ILE A 121 2.21 15.16 -12.55
C ILE A 121 2.20 15.95 -13.86
N VAL A 122 1.06 16.00 -14.55
CA VAL A 122 0.92 16.76 -15.81
C VAL A 122 1.19 18.24 -15.59
N ALA A 123 0.65 18.85 -14.52
CA ALA A 123 0.88 20.25 -14.18
C ALA A 123 2.38 20.55 -13.96
N PHE A 124 3.10 19.68 -13.25
CA PHE A 124 4.55 19.82 -13.06
C PHE A 124 5.33 19.67 -14.37
N VAL A 125 4.95 18.72 -15.23
CA VAL A 125 5.61 18.52 -16.53
C VAL A 125 5.42 19.75 -17.43
N VAL A 126 4.19 20.24 -17.57
CA VAL A 126 3.88 21.41 -18.41
C VAL A 126 4.61 22.64 -17.87
N THR A 127 4.53 22.90 -16.57
CA THR A 127 5.23 24.02 -15.93
C THR A 127 6.73 23.91 -16.11
N GLY A 128 7.31 22.71 -15.96
CA GLY A 128 8.74 22.47 -16.17
C GLY A 128 9.19 22.76 -17.59
N ILE A 129 8.42 22.35 -18.60
CA ILE A 129 8.70 22.66 -20.02
C ILE A 129 8.67 24.18 -20.27
N LEU A 130 7.66 24.87 -19.73
CA LEU A 130 7.56 26.33 -19.87
C LEU A 130 8.75 27.05 -19.26
N LEU A 131 9.13 26.70 -18.02
CA LEU A 131 10.27 27.32 -17.35
C LEU A 131 11.60 26.99 -18.04
N TYR A 132 11.78 25.75 -18.52
CA TYR A 132 13.04 25.33 -19.12
C TYR A 132 13.25 25.85 -20.54
N PHE A 133 12.23 25.81 -21.40
CA PHE A 133 12.37 26.17 -22.82
C PHE A 133 11.79 27.53 -23.17
N VAL A 134 10.60 27.87 -22.66
CA VAL A 134 9.84 29.03 -23.11
C VAL A 134 10.32 30.31 -22.44
N VAL A 135 10.47 30.34 -21.11
CA VAL A 135 10.90 31.53 -20.36
C VAL A 135 12.26 32.09 -20.84
N PRO A 136 13.31 31.29 -21.09
CA PRO A 136 14.60 31.82 -21.56
C PRO A 136 14.52 32.40 -22.98
N GLN A 137 13.65 31.87 -23.85
CA GLN A 137 13.44 32.45 -25.17
C GLN A 137 12.84 33.85 -25.06
N PHE A 138 11.88 34.04 -24.15
CA PHE A 138 11.32 35.36 -23.88
C PHE A 138 12.36 36.33 -23.31
N GLU A 139 13.19 35.89 -22.36
CA GLU A 139 14.28 36.71 -21.81
C GLU A 139 15.24 37.20 -22.91
N GLY A 140 15.67 36.31 -23.81
CA GLY A 140 16.52 36.68 -24.95
C GLY A 140 15.89 37.71 -25.88
N LEU A 141 14.56 37.63 -26.09
CA LEU A 141 13.82 38.64 -26.87
C LEU A 141 13.80 39.99 -26.14
N PHE A 142 13.47 40.03 -24.85
CA PHE A 142 13.42 41.29 -24.09
C PHE A 142 14.78 41.98 -23.96
N GLY A 143 15.87 41.21 -23.84
CA GLY A 143 17.23 41.76 -23.84
C GLY A 143 17.60 42.52 -25.12
N SER A 144 17.00 42.15 -26.26
CA SER A 144 17.26 42.83 -27.54
C SER A 144 16.56 44.19 -27.69
N PHE A 145 15.54 44.48 -26.87
CA PHE A 145 14.78 45.74 -26.91
C PHE A 145 15.39 46.87 -26.06
N GLY A 146 16.49 46.63 -25.33
CA GLY A 146 17.19 47.66 -24.56
C GLY A 146 16.43 48.23 -23.36
N ALA A 147 15.37 47.54 -22.90
CA ALA A 147 14.56 47.94 -21.76
C ALA A 147 14.76 46.98 -20.57
N ASP A 148 14.80 47.53 -19.36
CA ASP A 148 14.87 46.72 -18.14
C ASP A 148 13.64 45.82 -18.00
N LEU A 149 13.88 44.53 -17.74
CA LEU A 149 12.84 43.54 -17.44
C LEU A 149 11.97 44.02 -16.27
N PRO A 150 10.63 44.10 -16.42
CA PRO A 150 9.72 44.41 -15.32
C PRO A 150 9.93 43.45 -14.14
N ALA A 151 9.80 43.94 -12.90
CA ALA A 151 10.10 43.17 -11.69
C ALA A 151 9.44 41.78 -11.64
N PHE A 152 8.21 41.66 -12.17
CA PHE A 152 7.49 40.38 -12.26
C PHE A 152 8.16 39.37 -13.21
N THR A 153 8.68 39.82 -14.36
CA THR A 153 9.42 38.94 -15.30
C THR A 153 10.75 38.47 -14.72
N ARG A 154 11.46 39.36 -14.01
CA ARG A 154 12.71 39.01 -13.31
C ARG A 154 12.48 37.99 -12.19
N LEU A 155 11.37 38.08 -11.47
CA LEU A 155 10.98 37.06 -10.48
C LEU A 155 10.75 35.69 -11.12
N VAL A 156 10.06 35.63 -12.27
CA VAL A 156 9.81 34.38 -12.98
C VAL A 156 11.10 33.76 -13.52
N ILE A 157 12.01 34.56 -14.06
CA ILE A 157 13.34 34.12 -14.53
C ILE A 157 14.14 33.54 -13.34
N ASN A 158 14.23 34.26 -12.22
CA ASN A 158 14.93 33.78 -11.02
C ASN A 158 14.32 32.47 -10.49
N LEU A 159 13.00 32.33 -10.53
CA LEU A 159 12.31 31.10 -10.12
C LEU A 159 12.62 29.94 -11.09
N SER A 160 12.71 30.22 -12.39
CA SER A 160 13.14 29.26 -13.40
C SER A 160 14.58 28.79 -13.18
N GLU A 161 15.51 29.71 -12.94
CA GLU A 161 16.91 29.38 -12.65
C GLU A 161 17.06 28.58 -11.35
N PHE A 162 16.31 28.94 -10.30
CA PHE A 162 16.27 28.18 -9.06
C PHE A 162 15.80 26.74 -9.30
N VAL A 163 14.69 26.55 -10.01
CA VAL A 163 14.17 25.21 -10.34
C VAL A 163 15.16 24.44 -11.21
N ARG A 164 15.75 25.06 -12.24
CA ARG A 164 16.74 24.43 -13.13
C ARG A 164 18.03 24.04 -12.41
N THR A 165 18.44 24.82 -11.41
CA THR A 165 19.69 24.58 -10.67
C THR A 165 19.48 23.58 -9.53
N TRP A 166 18.34 23.63 -8.83
CA TRP A 166 18.08 22.86 -7.61
C TRP A 166 17.09 21.70 -7.78
N TRP A 167 16.68 21.33 -9.00
CA TRP A 167 15.72 20.24 -9.23
C TRP A 167 16.11 18.91 -8.56
N TRP A 168 17.41 18.56 -8.58
CA TRP A 168 17.94 17.34 -7.97
C TRP A 168 17.88 17.40 -6.44
N ALA A 169 18.08 18.57 -5.84
CA ALA A 169 17.95 18.78 -4.40
C ALA A 169 16.47 18.77 -3.96
N ILE A 170 15.55 19.28 -4.79
CA ILE A 170 14.11 19.19 -4.55
C ILE A 170 13.66 17.72 -4.56
N LEU A 171 14.03 16.95 -5.58
CA LEU A 171 13.72 15.51 -5.62
C LEU A 171 14.41 14.74 -4.48
N GLY A 172 15.67 15.09 -4.18
CA GLY A 172 16.44 14.50 -3.10
C GLY A 172 15.83 14.77 -1.73
N SER A 173 15.36 15.98 -1.46
CA SER A 173 14.70 16.36 -0.20
C SER A 173 13.34 15.67 -0.04
N ILE A 174 12.52 15.60 -1.09
CA ILE A 174 11.26 14.83 -1.06
C ILE A 174 11.54 13.35 -0.78
N GLY A 175 12.54 12.78 -1.45
CA GLY A 175 12.97 11.39 -1.24
C GLY A 175 13.49 11.15 0.19
N ALA A 176 14.29 12.08 0.72
CA ALA A 176 14.81 12.02 2.08
C ALA A 176 13.71 12.13 3.13
N ILE A 177 12.77 13.06 2.98
CA ILE A 177 11.60 13.20 3.86
C ILE A 177 10.76 11.92 3.82
N ALA A 178 10.49 11.36 2.64
CA ALA A 178 9.76 10.10 2.51
C ALA A 178 10.51 8.92 3.16
N ALA A 179 11.83 8.85 3.01
CA ALA A 179 12.67 7.82 3.63
C ALA A 179 12.69 7.94 5.15
N VAL A 180 12.81 9.16 5.69
CA VAL A 180 12.77 9.46 7.12
C VAL A 180 11.41 9.09 7.70
N LEU A 181 10.30 9.51 7.07
CA LEU A 181 8.96 9.13 7.50
C LEU A 181 8.75 7.61 7.45
N ARG A 182 9.29 6.94 6.43
CA ARG A 182 9.23 5.48 6.30
C ARG A 182 10.05 4.78 7.38
N TYR A 183 11.23 5.30 7.70
CA TYR A 183 12.11 4.82 8.76
C TYR A 183 11.40 4.93 10.11
N PHE A 184 10.96 6.13 10.50
CA PHE A 184 10.28 6.37 11.78
C PHE A 184 8.97 5.58 11.94
N ASN A 185 8.21 5.36 10.85
CA ASN A 185 7.02 4.50 10.89
C ASN A 185 7.34 3.03 11.16
N ARG A 186 8.51 2.55 10.71
CA ARG A 186 8.94 1.17 10.92
C ARG A 186 9.55 0.95 12.30
N THR A 187 10.35 1.89 12.81
CA THR A 187 11.07 1.74 14.09
C THR A 187 10.31 2.21 15.32
N SER A 188 9.36 3.15 15.22
CA SER A 188 8.71 3.73 16.41
C SER A 188 7.20 3.45 16.51
N PRO A 189 6.76 2.60 17.44
CA PRO A 189 5.35 2.38 17.76
C PRO A 189 4.65 3.65 18.27
N LYS A 190 5.37 4.51 19.01
CA LYS A 190 4.84 5.78 19.54
C LYS A 190 4.56 6.79 18.42
N PHE A 191 5.43 6.87 17.42
CA PHE A 191 5.23 7.74 16.25
C PHE A 191 4.03 7.31 15.41
N ARG A 192 3.86 5.99 15.20
CA ARG A 192 2.69 5.42 14.53
C ARG A 192 1.38 5.81 15.22
N ARG A 193 1.31 5.63 16.54
CA ARG A 193 0.13 6.01 17.35
C ARG A 193 -0.18 7.51 17.31
N ARG A 194 0.82 8.40 17.40
CA ARG A 194 0.61 9.86 17.30
C ARG A 194 0.11 10.28 15.92
N ARG A 195 0.68 9.72 14.86
CA ARG A 195 0.23 9.99 13.49
C ARG A 195 -1.20 9.49 13.28
N ASP A 196 -1.52 8.31 13.80
CA ASP A 196 -2.88 7.76 13.70
C ASP A 196 -3.89 8.61 14.50
N GLN A 197 -3.50 9.16 15.66
CA GLN A 197 -4.31 10.12 16.42
C GLN A 197 -4.53 11.45 15.68
N LEU A 198 -3.51 11.94 14.97
CA LEU A 198 -3.62 13.14 14.14
C LEU A 198 -4.49 12.91 12.91
N LEU A 199 -4.35 11.75 12.25
CA LEU A 199 -5.17 11.36 11.10
C LEU A 199 -6.65 11.21 11.45
N LEU A 200 -6.97 10.79 12.68
CA LEU A 200 -8.35 10.71 13.17
C LEU A 200 -8.98 12.09 13.47
N ARG A 201 -8.19 13.17 13.47
CA ARG A 201 -8.67 14.56 13.65
C ARG A 201 -8.80 15.32 12.33
N VAL A 202 -8.41 14.72 11.22
CA VAL A 202 -8.63 15.31 9.90
C VAL A 202 -10.01 14.84 9.43
N PRO A 203 -10.94 15.78 9.12
CA PRO A 203 -12.30 15.46 8.71
C PRO A 203 -12.36 14.68 7.38
#